data_AF-A0A5R2N714-F1
#
_entry.id   AF-A0A5R2N714-F1
#
_cell.length_a   1.000
_cell.length_b   1.000
_cell.length_c   1.000
_cell.angle_alpha   90.00
_cell.angle_beta   90.00
_cell.angle_gamma   90.00
#
_symmetry.space_group_name_H-M   'P 1'
#
loop_
_entity.id
_entity.type
_entity.pdbx_description
1 polymer ?
#
loop_
_entity_poly.entity_id
_entity_poly.type
_entity_poly.pdbx_seq_one_letter_code
_entity_poly.pdbx_strand_id
1 'polypeptide(L)'
;LVPFAKTSGGSGIHITVPVTGKQNWKKLHQATSAISTHLAATAPDTFTTTMGKENRKRRIFIDYHRNARGHTSAAPYSLRARTNLPASTPVSWSDLEAIDAPQDLNYASLPGLLETSGDPWADIDEFARDLPVFGHV
;
A
#
# COMPACT_ATOMS: atom_id res chain seq x y z
N LEU A 1 8.92 -11.55 4.13
CA LEU A 1 8.15 -10.33 4.46
C LEU A 1 6.68 -10.71 4.41
N VAL A 2 5.85 -10.18 5.30
CA VAL A 2 4.39 -10.38 5.23
C VAL A 2 3.76 -9.04 4.85
N PRO A 3 3.19 -8.92 3.63
CA PRO A 3 2.53 -7.70 3.19
C PRO A 3 1.08 -7.64 3.64
N PHE A 4 0.64 -6.44 3.96
CA PHE A 4 -0.71 -6.07 4.35
C PHE A 4 -1.30 -5.12 3.32
N ALA A 5 -2.58 -5.27 3.01
CA ALA A 5 -3.25 -4.45 2.01
C ALA A 5 -4.22 -3.45 2.64
N LYS A 6 -4.34 -2.28 2.01
CA LYS A 6 -5.45 -1.36 2.25
C LYS A 6 -5.90 -0.68 0.97
N THR A 7 -7.20 -0.38 0.87
CA THR A 7 -7.68 0.55 -0.16
C THR A 7 -7.12 1.94 0.12
N SER A 8 -6.91 2.74 -0.92
CA SER A 8 -6.49 4.14 -0.73
C SER A 8 -7.65 5.08 -0.36
N GLY A 9 -8.91 4.65 -0.49
CA GLY A 9 -10.09 5.55 -0.56
C GLY A 9 -10.13 6.40 -1.83
N GLY A 10 -9.30 6.05 -2.82
CA GLY A 10 -9.30 6.60 -4.17
C GLY A 10 -9.40 5.47 -5.19
N SER A 11 -8.50 5.45 -6.18
CA SER A 11 -8.50 4.45 -7.26
C SER A 11 -7.35 3.44 -7.18
N GLY A 12 -6.63 3.41 -6.05
CA GLY A 12 -5.44 2.58 -5.88
C GLY A 12 -5.45 1.78 -4.58
N ILE A 13 -4.46 0.90 -4.47
CA ILE A 13 -4.22 0.02 -3.32
C ILE A 13 -2.87 0.41 -2.72
N HIS A 14 -2.76 0.37 -1.40
CA HIS A 14 -1.47 0.48 -0.71
C HIS A 14 -1.09 -0.90 -0.19
N ILE A 15 0.14 -1.32 -0.49
CA ILE A 15 0.77 -2.50 0.09
C ILE A 15 1.74 -2.02 1.16
N THR A 16 1.53 -2.46 2.39
CA THR A 16 2.28 -2.07 3.58
C THR A 16 3.03 -3.27 4.12
N VAL A 17 4.33 -3.11 4.37
CA VAL A 17 5.15 -4.12 5.03
C VAL A 17 5.69 -3.47 6.31
N PRO A 18 5.36 -3.98 7.50
CA PRO A 18 5.91 -3.49 8.75
C PRO A 18 7.42 -3.78 8.81
N VAL A 19 8.20 -2.79 9.23
CA VAL A 19 9.66 -2.88 9.32
C VAL A 19 10.15 -2.58 10.73
N THR A 20 11.29 -3.13 11.12
CA THR A 20 11.90 -2.72 12.40
C THR A 20 12.51 -1.32 12.29
N GLY A 21 12.62 -0.61 13.41
CA GLY A 21 13.23 0.72 13.47
C GLY A 21 14.76 0.77 13.28
N LYS A 22 15.41 -0.32 12.85
CA LYS A 22 16.87 -0.44 12.75
C LYS A 22 17.46 0.15 11.46
N GLN A 23 16.65 0.26 10.40
CA GLN A 23 17.10 0.72 9.09
C GLN A 23 16.76 2.20 8.88
N ASN A 24 17.72 2.97 8.38
CA ASN A 24 17.49 4.38 8.07
C ASN A 24 16.69 4.55 6.75
N TRP A 25 16.17 5.76 6.55
CA TRP A 25 15.40 6.15 5.36
C TRP A 25 16.09 5.80 4.03
N LYS A 26 17.41 5.99 3.92
CA LYS A 26 18.16 5.68 2.69
C LYS A 26 18.12 4.19 2.38
N LYS A 27 18.36 3.33 3.39
CA LYS A 27 18.32 1.86 3.24
C LYS A 27 16.91 1.38 2.88
N LEU A 28 15.88 1.91 3.56
CA LEU A 28 14.48 1.56 3.29
C LEU A 28 14.06 1.98 1.86
N HIS A 29 14.42 3.19 1.43
CA HIS A 29 14.11 3.66 0.09
C HIS A 29 14.83 2.84 -0.99
N GLN A 30 16.10 2.48 -0.78
CA GLN A 30 16.85 1.62 -1.70
C GLN A 30 16.23 0.22 -1.80
N ALA A 31 15.88 -0.40 -0.66
CA ALA A 31 15.28 -1.72 -0.65
C ALA A 31 13.90 -1.74 -1.34
N THR A 32 13.04 -0.78 -1.03
CA THR A 32 11.70 -0.69 -1.62
C THR A 32 11.75 -0.32 -3.11
N SER A 33 12.73 0.49 -3.53
CA SER A 33 13.02 0.74 -4.94
C SER A 33 13.40 -0.54 -5.68
N ALA A 34 14.35 -1.31 -5.16
CA ALA A 34 14.79 -2.56 -5.78
C ALA A 34 13.66 -3.59 -5.92
N ILE A 35 12.84 -3.77 -4.86
CA ILE A 35 11.65 -4.64 -4.89
C ILE A 35 10.68 -4.19 -5.99
N SER A 36 10.38 -2.89 -6.04
CA SER A 36 9.42 -2.32 -6.99
C SER A 36 9.90 -2.42 -8.43
N THR A 37 11.18 -2.14 -8.67
CA THR A 37 11.79 -2.25 -10.00
C THR A 37 11.84 -3.70 -10.46
N HIS A 38 12.15 -4.65 -9.56
CA HIS A 38 12.10 -6.07 -9.89
C HIS A 38 10.68 -6.51 -10.28
N LEU A 39 9.67 -6.15 -9.49
CA LEU A 39 8.27 -6.47 -9.80
C LEU A 39 7.80 -5.86 -11.14
N ALA A 40 8.21 -4.63 -11.43
CA ALA A 40 7.92 -4.02 -12.72
C ALA A 40 8.62 -4.72 -13.89
N ALA A 41 9.84 -5.23 -13.68
CA ALA A 41 10.56 -5.99 -14.70
C ALA A 41 9.94 -7.38 -14.96
N THR A 42 9.31 -8.00 -13.97
CA THR A 42 8.65 -9.32 -14.13
C THR A 42 7.31 -9.25 -14.86
N ALA A 43 6.66 -8.09 -14.84
CA ALA A 43 5.38 -7.86 -15.53
C ALA A 43 5.31 -6.43 -16.14
N PRO A 44 6.14 -6.15 -17.17
CA PRO A 44 6.33 -4.79 -17.71
C PRO A 44 5.09 -4.23 -18.44
N ASP A 45 4.20 -5.11 -18.89
CA ASP A 45 2.91 -4.74 -19.49
C ASP A 45 1.86 -4.38 -18.44
N THR A 46 2.09 -4.73 -17.17
CA THR A 46 1.18 -4.45 -16.06
C THR A 46 1.69 -3.31 -15.19
N PHE A 47 2.99 -3.27 -14.90
CA PHE A 47 3.57 -2.37 -13.92
C PHE A 47 4.64 -1.44 -14.51
N THR A 48 4.82 -0.30 -13.86
CA THR A 48 5.93 0.61 -14.13
C THR A 48 6.39 1.29 -12.85
N THR A 49 7.69 1.56 -12.74
CA THR A 49 8.27 2.44 -11.71
C THR A 49 8.65 3.81 -12.26
N THR A 50 8.30 4.11 -13.51
CA THR A 50 8.60 5.40 -14.13
C THR A 50 7.47 6.38 -13.85
N MET A 51 7.81 7.51 -13.21
CA MET A 51 6.84 8.57 -12.93
C MET A 51 6.27 9.21 -14.21
N GLY A 52 5.07 9.78 -14.10
CA GLY A 52 4.41 10.52 -15.18
C GLY A 52 3.28 9.75 -15.84
N LYS A 53 2.20 10.45 -16.22
CA LYS A 53 0.99 9.85 -16.78
C LYS A 53 1.27 9.06 -18.07
N GLU A 54 2.15 9.59 -18.91
CA GLU A 54 2.54 8.96 -20.19
C GLU A 54 3.17 7.58 -20.00
N ASN A 55 3.92 7.40 -18.92
CA ASN A 55 4.61 6.15 -18.64
C ASN A 55 3.68 5.04 -18.11
N ARG A 56 2.43 5.35 -17.75
CA ARG A 56 1.50 4.40 -17.15
C ARG A 56 0.18 4.24 -17.90
N LYS A 57 0.15 4.54 -19.19
CA LYS A 57 -1.02 4.25 -20.04
C LYS A 57 -1.32 2.75 -19.98
N ARG A 58 -2.49 2.40 -19.44
CA ARG A 58 -2.95 1.01 -19.21
C ARG A 58 -2.05 0.18 -18.26
N ARG A 59 -1.20 0.83 -17.47
CA ARG A 59 -0.31 0.20 -16.49
C ARG A 59 -0.51 0.79 -15.10
N ILE A 60 -0.10 0.05 -14.09
CA ILE A 60 -0.10 0.47 -12.69
C ILE A 60 1.29 1.03 -12.34
N PHE A 61 1.33 2.24 -11.81
CA PHE A 61 2.57 2.84 -11.31
C PHE A 61 2.82 2.40 -9.87
N ILE A 62 3.96 1.76 -9.61
CA ILE A 62 4.40 1.37 -8.27
C ILE A 62 5.16 2.56 -7.64
N ASP A 63 4.46 3.33 -6.80
CA ASP A 63 4.98 4.56 -6.18
C ASP A 63 5.81 4.26 -4.91
N TYR A 64 7.03 3.73 -5.06
CA TYR A 64 7.93 3.50 -3.92
C TYR A 64 8.53 4.78 -3.33
N HIS A 65 8.39 5.93 -3.99
CA HIS A 65 8.90 7.21 -3.51
C HIS A 65 8.23 7.69 -2.22
N ARG A 66 7.08 7.09 -1.86
CA ARG A 66 6.44 7.28 -0.54
C ARG A 66 7.33 6.88 0.63
N ASN A 67 8.38 6.10 0.39
CA ASN A 67 9.33 5.67 1.41
C ASN A 67 10.53 6.63 1.56
N ALA A 68 10.55 7.76 0.86
CA ALA A 68 11.55 8.81 1.07
C ALA A 68 11.24 9.62 2.34
N ARG A 69 12.29 10.14 2.99
CA ARG A 69 12.15 10.93 4.22
C ARG A 69 11.25 12.15 3.98
N GLY A 70 10.24 12.32 4.84
CA GLY A 70 9.30 13.45 4.78
C GLY A 70 8.07 13.22 3.90
N HIS A 71 8.00 12.10 3.18
CA HIS A 71 6.79 11.71 2.45
C HIS A 71 5.75 11.11 3.40
N THR A 72 4.48 11.25 3.02
CA THR A 72 3.35 10.70 3.78
C THR A 72 2.47 9.83 2.89
N SER A 73 1.71 8.97 3.56
CA SER A 73 0.64 8.14 3.00
C SER A 73 -0.63 8.37 3.82
N ALA A 74 -1.81 8.25 3.21
CA ALA A 74 -3.06 8.33 3.96
C ALA A 74 -3.07 7.25 5.06
N ALA A 75 -3.35 7.67 6.29
CA ALA A 75 -3.39 6.77 7.44
C ALA A 75 -4.51 5.71 7.27
N PRO A 76 -4.34 4.50 7.82
CA PRO A 76 -5.43 3.54 7.95
C PRO A 76 -6.69 4.20 8.53
N TYR A 77 -7.86 3.88 7.97
CA TYR A 77 -9.18 4.41 8.33
C TYR A 77 -9.40 5.92 8.15
N SER A 78 -8.39 6.67 7.68
CA SER A 78 -8.59 8.10 7.37
C SER A 78 -9.55 8.29 6.20
N LEU A 79 -10.49 9.22 6.37
CA LEU A 79 -11.44 9.62 5.33
C LEU A 79 -10.73 10.42 4.24
N ARG A 80 -11.23 10.29 3.01
CA ARG A 80 -10.78 11.04 1.84
C ARG A 80 -11.81 12.10 1.48
N ALA A 81 -11.35 13.30 1.16
CA ALA A 81 -12.20 14.40 0.68
C ALA A 81 -12.69 14.12 -0.76
N ARG A 82 -13.64 13.19 -0.88
CA ARG A 82 -14.31 12.76 -2.11
C ARG A 82 -15.79 12.53 -1.80
N THR A 83 -16.62 12.43 -2.84
CA THR A 83 -18.03 12.05 -2.70
C THR A 83 -18.17 10.78 -1.87
N ASN A 84 -19.09 10.78 -0.91
CA ASN A 84 -19.33 9.71 0.08
C ASN A 84 -18.23 9.48 1.12
N LEU A 85 -17.20 10.34 1.20
CA LEU A 85 -16.12 10.27 2.20
C LEU A 85 -15.54 8.85 2.36
N PRO A 86 -15.03 8.23 1.29
CA PRO A 86 -14.44 6.90 1.37
C PRO A 86 -13.18 6.91 2.23
N ALA A 87 -12.90 5.81 2.90
CA ALA A 87 -11.77 5.67 3.79
C ALA A 87 -10.61 4.93 3.13
N SER A 88 -9.41 5.12 3.67
CA SER A 88 -8.27 4.26 3.36
C SER A 88 -8.29 3.01 4.24
N THR A 89 -8.98 1.97 3.80
CA THR A 89 -9.42 0.87 4.67
C THR A 89 -8.45 -0.33 4.61
N PRO A 90 -7.83 -0.74 5.73
CA PRO A 90 -7.24 -2.07 5.90
C PRO A 90 -8.17 -3.19 5.49
N VAL A 91 -7.68 -4.13 4.69
CA VAL A 91 -8.47 -5.26 4.19
C VAL A 91 -7.63 -6.53 4.23
N SER A 92 -8.29 -7.68 4.37
CA SER A 92 -7.65 -8.96 4.12
C SER A 92 -7.40 -9.14 2.61
N TRP A 93 -6.53 -10.08 2.24
CA TRP A 93 -6.28 -10.40 0.83
C TRP A 93 -7.53 -10.95 0.13
N SER A 94 -8.34 -11.77 0.83
CA SER A 94 -9.61 -12.28 0.32
C SER A 94 -10.65 -11.18 0.13
N ASP A 95 -10.76 -10.24 1.07
CA ASP A 95 -11.70 -9.11 0.92
C ASP A 95 -11.28 -8.21 -0.23
N LEU A 96 -9.98 -8.00 -0.42
CA LEU A 96 -9.46 -7.18 -1.51
C LEU A 96 -9.92 -7.68 -2.89
N GLU A 97 -9.94 -9.00 -3.09
CA GLU A 97 -10.40 -9.62 -4.34
C GLU A 97 -11.92 -9.50 -4.56
N ALA A 98 -12.68 -9.34 -3.47
CA ALA A 98 -14.14 -9.23 -3.49
C ALA A 98 -14.66 -7.77 -3.54
N ILE A 99 -13.78 -6.76 -3.47
CA ILE A 99 -14.19 -5.36 -3.50
C ILE A 99 -14.41 -4.88 -4.94
N ASP A 100 -15.68 -4.70 -5.29
CA ASP A 100 -16.08 -4.08 -6.56
C ASP A 100 -16.15 -2.55 -6.48
N ALA A 101 -16.49 -2.01 -5.30
CA ALA A 101 -16.75 -0.60 -5.08
C ALA A 101 -16.00 -0.08 -3.83
N PRO A 102 -14.71 0.31 -3.94
CA PRO A 102 -13.92 0.74 -2.79
C PRO A 102 -14.46 2.02 -2.12
N GLN A 103 -15.29 2.80 -2.82
CA GLN A 103 -15.98 3.96 -2.26
C GLN A 103 -17.07 3.61 -1.23
N ASP A 104 -17.53 2.35 -1.21
CA ASP A 104 -18.53 1.88 -0.26
C ASP A 104 -17.91 1.59 1.11
N LEU A 105 -16.58 1.53 1.20
CA LEU A 105 -15.83 1.55 2.45
C LEU A 105 -15.68 3.01 2.91
N ASN A 106 -16.63 3.49 3.70
CA ASN A 106 -16.75 4.90 4.07
C ASN A 106 -17.16 5.09 5.54
N TYR A 107 -17.31 6.34 5.95
CA TYR A 107 -17.63 6.70 7.34
C TYR A 107 -18.90 6.03 7.90
N ALA A 108 -19.87 5.69 7.04
CA ALA A 108 -21.15 5.11 7.46
C ALA A 108 -21.09 3.57 7.55
N SER A 109 -20.39 2.92 6.62
CA SER A 109 -20.31 1.45 6.56
C SER A 109 -19.23 0.86 7.47
N LEU A 110 -18.10 1.55 7.61
CA LEU A 110 -16.92 0.99 8.29
C LEU A 110 -17.14 0.60 9.74
N PRO A 111 -17.84 1.37 10.60
CA PRO A 111 -18.04 0.97 11.98
C PRO A 111 -18.69 -0.42 12.11
N GLY A 112 -19.78 -0.67 11.36
CA GLY A 112 -20.46 -1.97 11.39
C GLY A 112 -19.63 -3.12 10.79
N LEU A 113 -18.82 -2.82 9.76
CA LEU A 113 -17.89 -3.80 9.19
C LEU A 113 -16.81 -4.20 10.19
N LEU A 114 -16.23 -3.25 10.93
CA LEU A 114 -15.22 -3.53 11.95
C LEU A 114 -15.79 -4.31 13.13
N GLU A 115 -17.02 -4.00 13.55
CA GLU A 115 -17.72 -4.76 14.59
C GLU A 115 -17.97 -6.22 14.17
N THR A 116 -18.26 -6.46 12.89
CA THR A 116 -18.61 -7.79 12.38
C THR A 116 -17.38 -8.62 12.02
N SER A 117 -16.38 -8.01 11.38
CA SER A 117 -15.25 -8.71 10.77
C SER A 117 -13.93 -8.54 11.53
N GLY A 118 -13.86 -7.59 12.48
CA GLY A 118 -12.61 -7.23 13.16
C GLY A 118 -11.66 -6.39 12.30
N ASP A 119 -10.48 -6.11 12.84
CA ASP A 119 -9.41 -5.37 12.15
C ASP A 119 -8.47 -6.34 11.40
N PRO A 120 -8.41 -6.28 10.05
CA PRO A 120 -7.50 -7.13 9.26
C PRO A 120 -6.00 -6.87 9.52
N TRP A 121 -5.66 -5.77 10.18
CA TRP A 121 -4.29 -5.39 10.55
C TRP A 121 -4.01 -5.55 12.04
N ALA A 122 -4.89 -6.21 12.82
CA ALA A 122 -4.75 -6.34 14.27
C ALA A 122 -3.34 -6.79 14.72
N ASP A 123 -2.73 -7.71 13.97
CA ASP A 123 -1.43 -8.31 14.29
C ASP A 123 -0.26 -7.72 13.49
N ILE A 124 -0.44 -6.59 12.76
CA ILE A 124 0.54 -6.08 11.80
C ILE A 124 1.94 -5.91 12.41
N ASP A 125 2.04 -5.44 13.65
CA ASP A 125 3.33 -5.17 14.31
C ASP A 125 4.13 -6.45 14.58
N GLU A 126 3.48 -7.61 14.74
CA GLU A 126 4.15 -8.90 14.97
C GLU A 126 4.99 -9.35 13.77
N PHE A 127 4.65 -8.84 12.58
CA PHE A 127 5.30 -9.16 11.33
C PHE A 127 6.42 -8.19 10.95
N ALA A 128 6.78 -7.24 11.81
CA ALA A 128 7.86 -6.30 11.56
C ALA A 128 9.21 -7.01 11.33
N ARG A 129 9.82 -6.82 10.16
CA ARG A 129 11.13 -7.41 9.81
C ARG A 129 12.02 -6.40 9.09
N ASP A 130 13.33 -6.59 9.15
CA ASP A 130 14.27 -5.78 8.35
C ASP A 130 14.07 -6.10 6.86
N LEU A 131 14.11 -5.07 6.01
CA LEU A 131 14.08 -5.26 4.56
C LEU A 131 15.44 -5.81 4.09
N PRO A 132 15.45 -6.63 3.03
CA PRO A 132 16.70 -7.10 2.43
C PRO A 132 17.54 -5.92 1.98
N VAL A 133 18.83 -5.95 2.33
CA VAL A 133 19.81 -4.98 1.85
C VAL A 133 20.40 -5.53 0.56
N PHE A 134 20.07 -4.90 -0.56
CA PHE A 134 20.69 -5.22 -1.84
C PHE A 134 22.06 -4.54 -1.89
N GLY A 135 23.14 -5.32 -1.85
CA GLY A 135 24.49 -4.81 -2.07
C GLY A 135 24.61 -4.22 -3.47
N HIS A 136 25.42 -3.17 -3.63
CA HIS A 136 25.87 -2.75 -4.95
C HIS A 136 26.82 -3.83 -5.45
N VAL A 137 26.44 -4.53 -6.50
CA VAL A 137 27.40 -5.24 -7.36
C VAL A 137 28.09 -4.19 -8.21
#